data_AF-A0A2M8PN29-F1
#
_entry.id   AF-A0A2M8PN29-F1
#
_cell.length_a   1.000
_cell.length_b   1.000
_cell.length_c   1.000
_cell.angle_alpha   90.00
_cell.angle_beta   90.00
_cell.angle_gamma   90.00
#
_symmetry.space_group_name_H-M   'P 1'
#
loop_
_entity.id
_entity.type
_entity.pdbx_description
1 polymer ?
#
loop_
_entity_poly.entity_id
_entity_poly.type
_entity_poly.pdbx_seq_one_letter_code
_entity_poly.pdbx_strand_id
1 'polypeptide(L)'
;MAIYDHQYGELSYFRVFRAWGGKEHQEYVRIKRSRKAAYAKALEIDARLAKAQKAYELERAMSADYHIRDDGHIRGLRRVVVKRKGRKPSEVFELRI
;
A
#
# COMPACT_ATOMS: atom_id res chain seq x y z
N MET A 1 8.66 -5.92 -7.50
CA MET A 1 9.64 -6.88 -6.94
C MET A 1 10.18 -6.27 -5.65
N ALA A 2 9.87 -6.87 -4.49
CA ALA A 2 10.12 -6.32 -3.14
C ALA A 2 11.38 -6.89 -2.47
N ILE A 3 12.18 -7.65 -3.22
CA ILE A 3 13.41 -8.30 -2.77
C ILE A 3 14.56 -7.62 -3.51
N TYR A 4 15.54 -7.11 -2.75
CA TYR A 4 16.69 -6.38 -3.26
C TYR A 4 17.96 -7.05 -2.79
N ASP A 5 18.99 -7.13 -3.63
CA ASP A 5 20.33 -7.39 -3.14
C ASP A 5 20.82 -6.20 -2.32
N HIS A 6 21.32 -6.47 -1.13
CA HIS A 6 21.89 -5.48 -0.25
C HIS A 6 23.21 -5.99 0.29
N GLN A 7 24.24 -5.16 0.23
CA GLN A 7 25.57 -5.50 0.71
C GLN A 7 25.92 -4.59 1.89
N TYR A 8 26.26 -5.19 3.03
CA TYR A 8 26.73 -4.49 4.22
C TYR A 8 28.17 -4.91 4.47
N GLY A 9 29.13 -4.07 4.04
CA GLY A 9 30.55 -4.44 4.01
C GLY A 9 30.80 -5.64 3.08
N GLU A 10 31.34 -6.73 3.61
CA GLU A 10 31.57 -7.98 2.86
C GLU A 10 30.36 -8.93 2.86
N LEU A 11 29.29 -8.58 3.56
CA LEU A 11 28.15 -9.48 3.77
C LEU A 11 27.01 -9.17 2.81
N SER A 12 26.65 -10.16 1.99
CA SER A 12 25.53 -10.08 1.05
C SER A 12 24.22 -10.51 1.71
N TYR A 13 23.15 -9.78 1.44
CA TYR A 13 21.80 -10.01 1.94
C TYR A 13 20.77 -9.83 0.83
N PHE A 14 19.63 -10.49 0.98
CA PHE A 14 18.38 -10.06 0.35
C PHE A 14 17.61 -9.21 1.35
N ARG A 15 17.35 -7.94 1.02
CA ARG A 15 16.44 -7.07 1.74
C ARG A 15 15.03 -7.27 1.18
N VAL A 16 14.11 -7.73 2.00
CA VAL A 16 12.68 -7.83 1.67
C VAL A 16 11.96 -6.67 2.32
N PHE A 17 11.23 -5.88 1.55
CA PHE A 17 10.64 -4.63 2.02
C PHE A 17 9.24 -4.41 1.45
N ARG A 18 8.30 -4.01 2.33
CA ARG A 18 6.97 -3.51 1.96
C ARG A 18 6.57 -2.40 2.93
N ALA A 19 5.74 -1.47 2.48
CA ALA A 19 5.25 -0.36 3.29
C ALA A 19 3.72 -0.38 3.35
N TRP A 20 3.15 -0.24 4.54
CA TRP A 20 1.72 -0.05 4.75
C TRP A 20 1.49 0.67 6.08
N GLY A 21 0.35 1.36 6.20
CA GLY A 21 -0.01 2.07 7.44
C GLY A 21 0.99 3.14 7.89
N GLY A 22 1.72 3.74 6.95
CA GLY A 22 2.77 4.72 7.24
C GLY A 22 4.02 4.12 7.88
N LYS A 23 4.18 2.79 7.89
CA LYS A 23 5.33 2.08 8.44
C LYS A 23 6.01 1.24 7.38
N GLU A 24 7.33 1.16 7.50
CA GLU A 24 8.19 0.30 6.69
C GLU A 24 8.39 -1.06 7.37
N HIS A 25 8.00 -2.13 6.69
CA HIS A 25 8.18 -3.51 7.15
C HIS A 25 9.31 -4.14 6.33
N GLN A 26 10.48 -4.28 6.97
CA GLN A 26 11.70 -4.75 6.33
C GLN A 26 12.35 -5.90 7.09
N GLU A 27 12.85 -6.88 6.33
CA GLU A 27 13.57 -8.03 6.84
C GLU A 27 14.76 -8.37 5.95
N TYR A 28 15.86 -8.83 6.55
CA TYR A 28 17.11 -9.12 5.85
C TYR A 28 17.43 -10.61 5.90
N VAL A 29 17.66 -11.23 4.73
CA VAL A 29 18.07 -12.62 4.60
C VAL A 29 19.52 -12.68 4.16
N ARG A 30 20.41 -13.16 5.04
CA ARG A 30 21.84 -13.27 4.72
C ARG A 30 22.10 -14.33 3.65
N ILE A 31 22.85 -13.95 2.63
CA ILE A 31 23.37 -14.83 1.59
C ILE A 31 24.68 -15.43 2.11
N LYS A 32 24.65 -16.72 2.45
CA LYS A 32 25.83 -17.50 2.86
C LYS A 32 26.30 -18.35 1.68
N ARG A 33 26.27 -19.68 1.83
CA ARG A 33 26.78 -20.66 0.86
C ARG A 33 25.91 -20.83 -0.39
N SER A 34 24.61 -20.53 -0.30
CA SER A 34 23.67 -20.71 -1.41
C SER A 34 22.76 -19.50 -1.55
N ARG A 35 22.95 -18.76 -2.65
CA ARG A 35 22.10 -17.65 -3.05
C ARG A 35 20.67 -18.10 -3.36
N LYS A 36 20.51 -19.28 -3.99
CA LYS A 36 19.19 -19.86 -4.28
C LYS A 36 18.40 -20.15 -3.01
N ALA A 37 19.04 -20.71 -1.98
CA ALA A 37 18.39 -20.98 -0.70
C ALA A 37 18.02 -19.68 0.04
N ALA A 38 18.88 -18.67 0.01
CA ALA A 38 18.59 -17.36 0.58
C ALA A 38 17.43 -16.67 -0.17
N TYR A 39 17.36 -16.80 -1.48
CA TYR A 39 16.28 -16.23 -2.29
C TYR A 39 14.94 -16.92 -2.02
N ALA A 40 14.91 -18.24 -1.87
CA ALA A 40 13.70 -18.98 -1.49
C ALA A 40 13.12 -18.48 -0.15
N LYS A 41 13.97 -18.28 0.86
CA LYS A 41 13.56 -17.68 2.13
C LYS A 41 13.06 -16.24 1.99
N ALA A 42 13.71 -15.45 1.13
CA ALA A 42 13.27 -14.08 0.86
C ALA A 42 11.86 -14.05 0.20
N LEU A 43 11.55 -15.01 -0.68
CA LEU A 43 10.21 -15.17 -1.26
C LEU A 43 9.15 -15.54 -0.22
N GLU A 44 9.47 -16.44 0.73
CA GLU A 44 8.56 -16.79 1.84
C GLU A 44 8.24 -15.56 2.71
N ILE A 45 9.26 -14.74 3.00
CA ILE A 45 9.09 -13.49 3.74
C ILE A 45 8.25 -12.50 2.93
N ASP A 46 8.52 -12.33 1.63
CA ASP A 46 7.72 -11.44 0.78
C ASP A 46 6.26 -11.88 0.75
N ALA A 47 5.98 -13.17 0.62
CA ALA A 47 4.62 -13.70 0.62
C ALA A 47 3.90 -13.44 1.95
N ARG A 48 4.60 -13.59 3.08
CA ARG A 48 4.05 -13.27 4.41
C ARG A 48 3.75 -11.77 4.54
N LEU A 49 4.70 -10.91 4.16
CA LEU A 49 4.52 -9.46 4.22
C LEU A 49 3.41 -9.01 3.27
N ALA A 50 3.29 -9.61 2.08
CA ALA A 50 2.21 -9.35 1.13
C ALA A 50 0.84 -9.70 1.71
N LYS A 51 0.74 -10.85 2.40
CA LYS A 51 -0.49 -11.27 3.07
C LYS A 51 -0.88 -10.30 4.18
N ALA A 52 0.09 -9.86 4.99
CA ALA A 52 -0.12 -8.88 6.05
C ALA A 52 -0.55 -7.51 5.50
N GLN A 53 0.12 -7.04 4.45
CA GLN A 53 -0.23 -5.80 3.74
C GLN A 53 -1.68 -5.86 3.24
N LYS A 54 -2.05 -6.94 2.54
CA LYS A 54 -3.41 -7.11 2.01
C LYS A 54 -4.45 -7.16 3.11
N ALA A 55 -4.15 -7.83 4.24
CA ALA A 55 -5.04 -7.87 5.39
C ALA A 55 -5.24 -6.46 5.99
N TYR A 56 -4.15 -5.69 6.14
CA TYR A 56 -4.21 -4.31 6.63
C TYR A 56 -5.03 -3.41 5.72
N GLU A 57 -4.82 -3.49 4.40
CA GLU A 57 -5.58 -2.72 3.42
C GLU A 57 -7.08 -3.09 3.43
N LEU A 58 -7.40 -4.37 3.58
CA LEU A 58 -8.79 -4.83 3.69
C LEU A 58 -9.46 -4.32 4.97
N GLU A 59 -8.79 -4.42 6.11
CA GLU A 59 -9.28 -3.90 7.39
C GLU A 59 -9.50 -2.39 7.32
N ARG A 60 -8.55 -1.65 6.73
CA ARG A 60 -8.70 -0.22 6.50
C ARG A 60 -9.86 0.08 5.57
N ALA A 61 -10.05 -0.67 4.48
CA ALA A 61 -11.19 -0.51 3.59
C ALA A 61 -12.55 -0.80 4.27
N MET A 62 -12.58 -1.53 5.39
CA MET A 62 -13.80 -1.73 6.17
C MET A 62 -14.02 -0.66 7.25
N SER A 63 -13.01 0.16 7.56
CA SER A 63 -13.10 1.24 8.54
C SER A 63 -13.81 2.47 7.95
N ALA A 64 -14.77 3.04 8.70
CA ALA A 64 -15.49 4.24 8.30
C ALA A 64 -14.53 5.44 8.08
N ASP A 65 -13.50 5.57 8.90
CA ASP A 65 -12.48 6.63 8.84
C ASP A 65 -11.60 6.55 7.59
N TYR A 66 -11.61 5.41 6.89
CA TYR A 66 -10.94 5.31 5.60
C TYR A 66 -11.74 5.99 4.49
N HIS A 67 -13.08 5.91 4.55
CA HIS A 67 -13.98 6.47 3.55
C HIS A 67 -14.38 7.91 3.86
N ILE A 68 -14.44 8.28 5.14
CA ILE A 68 -14.92 9.59 5.60
C ILE A 68 -13.73 10.36 6.19
N ARG A 69 -13.53 11.60 5.73
CA ARG A 69 -12.56 12.54 6.30
C ARG A 69 -13.11 13.17 7.58
N ASP A 70 -12.22 13.76 8.36
CA ASP A 70 -12.57 14.45 9.63
C ASP A 70 -13.61 15.57 9.45
N ASP A 71 -13.70 16.15 8.25
CA ASP A 71 -14.68 17.19 7.87
C ASP A 71 -16.04 16.62 7.41
N GLY A 72 -16.23 15.29 7.46
CA GLY A 72 -17.44 14.60 7.04
C GLY A 72 -17.55 14.34 5.53
N HIS A 73 -16.54 14.71 4.73
CA HIS A 73 -16.55 14.43 3.30
C HIS A 73 -16.07 13.01 2.97
N ILE A 74 -16.71 12.39 1.97
CA ILE A 74 -16.33 11.06 1.47
C ILE A 74 -15.09 11.18 0.58
N ARG A 75 -14.05 10.40 0.84
CA ARG A 75 -12.86 10.30 -0.01
C ARG A 75 -13.25 9.82 -1.40
N GLY A 76 -12.72 10.48 -2.43
CA GLY A 76 -13.03 10.16 -3.82
C GLY A 76 -14.41 10.64 -4.29
N LEU A 77 -15.23 11.27 -3.45
CA LEU A 77 -16.50 11.86 -3.87
C LEU A 77 -16.42 13.38 -3.81
N ARG A 78 -16.78 14.05 -4.91
CA ARG A 78 -16.86 15.51 -4.95
C ARG A 78 -18.28 15.95 -5.30
N ARG A 79 -18.87 16.80 -4.44
CA ARG A 79 -20.14 17.48 -4.73
C ARG A 79 -19.87 18.77 -5.50
N VAL A 80 -20.49 18.93 -6.67
CA VAL A 80 -20.34 20.10 -7.54
C VAL A 80 -21.72 20.66 -7.90
N VAL A 81 -21.88 21.97 -7.78
CA VAL A 81 -23.07 22.66 -8.28
C VAL A 81 -22.79 23.14 -9.70
N VAL A 82 -23.47 22.55 -10.68
CA VAL A 82 -23.33 22.91 -12.09
C VAL A 82 -24.38 23.95 -12.43
N LYS A 83 -23.92 25.11 -12.94
CA LYS A 83 -24.80 26.18 -13.44
C LYS A 83 -24.65 26.27 -14.95
N ARG A 84 -25.77 26.23 -15.68
CA ARG A 84 -25.82 26.39 -17.15
C ARG A 84 -26.79 27.52 -17.49
N LYS A 85 -26.43 28.39 -18.44
CA LYS A 85 -27.26 29.52 -18.87
C LYS A 85 -28.65 29.02 -19.29
N GLY A 86 -29.70 29.62 -18.73
CA GLY A 86 -31.09 29.25 -19.03
C GLY A 86 -31.59 27.96 -18.39
N ARG A 87 -30.84 27.33 -17.47
CA ARG A 87 -31.27 26.14 -16.72
C ARG A 87 -31.14 26.37 -15.22
N LYS A 88 -31.99 25.70 -14.43
CA LYS A 88 -31.84 25.66 -12.97
C LYS A 88 -30.52 24.95 -12.61
N PRO A 89 -29.80 25.40 -11.57
CA PRO A 89 -28.62 24.71 -11.07
C PRO A 89 -28.93 23.25 -10.72
N SER A 90 -27.96 22.36 -10.95
CA SER A 90 -28.07 20.94 -10.59
C SER A 90 -26.89 20.53 -9.71
N GLU A 91 -27.16 19.70 -8.70
CA GLU A 91 -26.11 19.02 -7.94
C GLU A 91 -25.60 17.81 -8.71
N VAL A 92 -24.28 17.67 -8.78
CA VAL A 92 -23.60 16.54 -9.42
C VAL A 92 -22.60 15.98 -8.43
N PHE A 93 -22.55 14.65 -8.32
CA PHE A 93 -21.54 13.93 -7.55
C PHE A 93 -20.54 13.30 -8.53
N GLU A 94 -19.29 13.73 -8.45
CA GLU A 94 -18.18 13.19 -9.24
C GLU A 94 -17.45 12.13 -8.43
N LEU A 95 -17.36 10.90 -8.96
CA LEU A 95 -16.52 9.84 -8.41
C LEU A 95 -15.11 9.98 -8.98
N ARG A 96 -14.11 10.10 -8.10
CA ARG A 96 -12.68 10.07 -8.42
C ARG A 96 -12.13 8.72 -7.99
N ILE A 97 -11.76 7.92 -8.99
CA ILE A 97 -11.15 6.59 -8.85
C ILE A 97 -9.63 6.75 -8.82
#